data_AF-A0A843EFH7-F1
#
_entry.id   AF-A0A843EFH7-F1
#
_cell.length_a   1.000
_cell.length_b   1.000
_cell.length_c   1.000
_cell.angle_alpha   90.00
_cell.angle_beta   90.00
_cell.angle_gamma   90.00
#
_symmetry.space_group_name_H-M   'P 1'
#
loop_
_entity.id
_entity.type
_entity.pdbx_description
1 polymer ?
#
loop_
_entity_poly.entity_id
_entity_poly.type
_entity_poly.pdbx_seq_one_letter_code
_entity_poly.pdbx_strand_id
1 'polypeptide(L)' 'MNINVLRLDHRIGRDTRITTHVCLTARAFGASKVWLAGEEDHSMMKSVRDIADRWGGDFEIEYNKSYMEVIMNWREKRGK' A
#
# COMPACT_ATOMS: atom_id res chain seq x y z
N MET A 1 -4.47 -17.26 1.45
CA MET A 1 -4.50 -16.57 0.14
C MET A 1 -3.83 -15.22 0.37
N ASN A 2 -2.75 -14.89 -0.34
CA ASN A 2 -2.00 -13.64 -0.10
C ASN A 2 -2.56 -12.56 -1.02
N ILE A 3 -3.28 -11.58 -0.47
CA ILE A 3 -3.89 -10.49 -1.26
C ILE A 3 -3.07 -9.22 -1.02
N ASN A 4 -2.52 -8.68 -2.10
CA ASN A 4 -1.79 -7.42 -2.09
C ASN A 4 -2.52 -6.41 -2.98
N VAL A 5 -2.47 -5.14 -2.60
CA VAL A 5 -3.09 -4.03 -3.35
C VAL A 5 -1.99 -3.13 -3.89
N LEU A 6 -2.08 -2.72 -5.14
CA LEU A 6 -1.19 -1.73 -5.76
C LEU A 6 -1.97 -0.44 -6.01
N ARG A 7 -1.63 0.63 -5.28
CA ARG A 7 -2.22 1.96 -5.43
C ARG A 7 -1.35 2.77 -6.41
N LEU A 8 -1.88 3.00 -7.62
CA LEU A 8 -1.19 3.69 -8.72
C LEU A 8 -1.27 5.22 -8.60
N ASP A 9 -0.21 5.92 -9.00
CA ASP A 9 -0.15 7.38 -9.25
C ASP A 9 -0.55 8.29 -8.06
N HIS A 10 0.08 8.11 -6.91
CA HIS A 10 -0.13 8.95 -5.73
C HIS A 10 0.48 10.33 -5.93
N ARG A 11 -0.28 11.37 -5.57
CA ARG A 11 0.15 12.77 -5.66
C ARG A 11 0.02 13.46 -4.31
N ILE A 12 1.13 13.90 -3.75
CA ILE A 12 1.21 14.63 -2.50
C ILE A 12 0.43 15.95 -2.65
N GLY A 13 -0.34 16.31 -1.63
CA GLY A 13 -1.19 17.52 -1.64
C GLY A 13 -2.53 17.36 -2.37
N ARG A 14 -2.77 16.26 -3.10
CA ARG A 14 -4.09 15.92 -3.64
C ARG A 14 -4.65 14.64 -3.02
N ASP A 15 -3.84 13.59 -2.98
CA ASP A 15 -4.32 12.22 -2.81
C ASP A 15 -4.13 11.64 -1.41
N THR A 16 -3.46 12.35 -0.51
CA THR A 16 -3.12 11.90 0.86
C THR A 16 -4.33 11.29 1.57
N ARG A 17 -5.48 11.99 1.57
CA ARG A 17 -6.70 11.49 2.24
C ARG A 17 -7.25 10.22 1.59
N ILE A 18 -7.48 10.24 0.27
CA ILE A 18 -8.05 9.10 -0.45
C ILE A 18 -7.14 7.89 -0.37
N THR A 19 -5.83 8.08 -0.49
CA THR A 19 -4.83 7.01 -0.40
C THR A 19 -4.80 6.40 0.99
N THR A 20 -4.93 7.20 2.04
CA THR A 20 -5.09 6.70 3.42
C THR A 20 -6.33 5.79 3.52
N HIS A 21 -7.48 6.23 3.00
CA HIS A 21 -8.70 5.42 3.00
C HIS A 21 -8.54 4.12 2.20
N VAL A 22 -7.86 4.15 1.05
CA VAL A 22 -7.58 2.95 0.26
C VAL A 22 -6.75 1.95 1.08
N CYS A 23 -5.72 2.42 1.80
CA CYS A 23 -4.88 1.55 2.61
C CYS A 23 -5.65 0.93 3.78
N LEU A 24 -6.42 1.74 4.50
CA LEU A 24 -7.21 1.25 5.64
C LEU A 24 -8.36 0.33 5.20
N THR A 25 -8.95 0.59 4.03
CA THR A 25 -9.93 -0.31 3.41
C THR A 25 -9.26 -1.64 3.05
N ALA A 26 -8.11 -1.61 2.37
CA ALA A 26 -7.38 -2.83 2.03
C ALA A 26 -7.10 -3.68 3.28
N ARG A 27 -6.64 -3.06 4.37
CA ARG A 27 -6.45 -3.71 5.66
C ARG A 27 -7.75 -4.33 6.19
N ALA A 28 -8.83 -3.54 6.25
CA ALA A 28 -10.12 -4.00 6.79
C ALA A 28 -10.70 -5.20 6.01
N PHE A 29 -10.42 -5.28 4.71
CA PHE A 29 -10.87 -6.36 3.83
C PHE A 29 -9.87 -7.53 3.74
N GLY A 30 -8.83 -7.56 4.58
CA GLY A 30 -7.92 -8.71 4.72
C GLY A 30 -6.76 -8.76 3.72
N ALA A 31 -6.41 -7.64 3.07
CA ALA A 31 -5.15 -7.55 2.34
C ALA A 31 -3.97 -7.60 3.32
N SER A 32 -2.86 -8.18 2.88
CA SER A 32 -1.62 -8.28 3.67
C SER A 32 -0.70 -7.07 3.43
N LYS A 33 -0.69 -6.53 2.21
CA LYS A 33 0.20 -5.42 1.84
C LYS A 33 -0.44 -4.44 0.86
N VAL A 34 -0.11 -3.17 1.00
CA VAL A 34 -0.31 -2.14 -0.03
C VAL A 34 1.04 -1.67 -0.59
N TRP A 35 1.17 -1.72 -1.91
CA TRP A 35 2.22 -1.03 -2.66
C TRP A 35 1.72 0.36 -3.07
N LEU A 36 2.44 1.40 -2.69
CA LEU A 36 2.22 2.77 -3.12
C LEU A 36 3.14 3.09 -4.30
N ALA A 37 2.58 3.54 -5.42
CA ALA A 37 3.33 4.06 -6.55
C ALA A 37 2.93 5.52 -6.85
N GLY A 38 3.83 6.28 -7.49
CA GLY A 38 3.71 7.72 -7.70
C GLY A 38 4.72 8.47 -6.84
N GLU A 39 4.27 9.50 -6.13
CA GLU A 39 5.09 10.24 -5.16
C GLU A 39 5.13 9.53 -3.79
N GLU A 40 6.29 9.55 -3.14
CA GLU A 40 6.49 8.91 -1.84
C GLU A 40 5.99 9.80 -0.70
N ASP A 41 4.85 9.44 -0.09
CA ASP A 41 4.26 10.18 1.04
C ASP A 41 4.58 9.48 2.38
N HIS A 42 5.78 9.74 2.91
CA HIS A 42 6.24 9.14 4.17
C HIS A 42 5.31 9.45 5.35
N SER A 43 4.72 10.65 5.40
CA SER A 43 3.86 11.07 6.50
C SER A 43 2.59 10.22 6.52
N MET A 44 1.92 10.10 5.37
CA MET A 44 0.74 9.26 5.21
C MET A 44 1.04 7.79 5.46
N MET A 45 2.13 7.26 4.90
CA MET A 45 2.54 5.87 5.13
C MET A 45 2.80 5.61 6.62
N LYS A 46 3.43 6.55 7.33
CA LYS A 46 3.64 6.44 8.78
C LYS A 46 2.32 6.42 9.54
N SER A 47 1.35 7.26 9.17
CA SER A 47 0.01 7.23 9.78
C SER A 47 -0.69 5.89 9.55
N VAL A 48 -0.58 5.31 8.36
CA VAL A 48 -1.15 3.99 8.06
C VAL A 48 -0.49 2.90 8.92
N ARG A 49 0.85 2.90 9.04
CA ARG A 49 1.57 1.95 9.91
C ARG A 49 1.19 2.08 11.37
N ASP A 50 1.16 3.30 11.90
CA ASP A 50 0.77 3.58 13.28
C ASP A 50 -0.67 3.13 13.59
N ILE A 51 -1.59 3.24 12.62
CA ILE A 51 -2.93 2.67 12.77
C ILE A 51 -2.88 1.14 12.71
N ALA A 52 -2.13 0.54 11.79
CA ALA A 52 -1.98 -0.91 11.72
C ALA A 52 -1.43 -1.49 13.03
N ASP A 53 -0.38 -0.89 13.59
CA ASP A 53 0.28 -1.31 14.83
C ASP A 53 -0.67 -1.23 16.03
N ARG A 54 -1.39 -0.11 16.17
CA ARG A 54 -2.34 0.09 17.31
C ARG A 54 -3.51 -0.88 17.29
N TRP A 55 -3.98 -1.25 16.10
CA TRP A 55 -5.11 -2.16 15.94
C TRP A 55 -4.69 -3.63 15.74
N GLY A 56 -3.38 -3.88 15.64
CA GLY A 56 -2.79 -5.20 15.42
C GLY A 56 -2.91 -5.75 13.99
N GLY A 57 -2.23 -6.87 13.76
CA GLY A 57 -2.17 -7.59 12.49
C GLY A 57 -0.94 -7.24 11.64
N ASP A 58 -0.62 -8.11 10.68
CA ASP A 58 0.60 -8.02 9.86
C ASP A 58 0.38 -7.21 8.57
N PHE A 59 -0.32 -6.08 8.66
CA PHE A 59 -0.62 -5.24 7.49
C PHE A 59 0.56 -4.32 7.15
N GLU A 60 1.09 -4.46 5.95
CA GLU A 60 2.26 -3.70 5.50
C GLU A 60 1.90 -2.63 4.45
N ILE A 61 2.64 -1.53 4.46
CA ILE A 61 2.63 -0.53 3.39
C ILE A 61 4.04 -0.21 2.95
N GLU A 62 4.31 -0.41 1.66
CA GLU A 62 5.60 -0.19 1.02
C GLU A 62 5.46 0.74 -0.18
N TYR A 63 6.53 1.46 -0.48
CA TYR A 63 6.59 2.35 -1.63
C TYR A 63 7.46 1.72 -2.72
N ASN A 64 7.02 1.81 -3.96
CA ASN A 64 7.85 1.56 -5.12
C ASN A 64 7.51 2.58 -6.21
N LYS A 65 8.53 3.33 -6.66
CA LYS A 65 8.38 4.35 -7.71
C LYS A 65 7.83 3.77 -9.01
N SER A 66 8.23 2.56 -9.37
CA SER A 66 7.81 1.87 -10.59
C SER A 66 6.74 0.84 -10.29
N TYR A 67 5.47 1.19 -10.55
CA TYR A 67 4.38 0.22 -10.47
C TYR A 67 4.59 -0.97 -11.41
N MET A 68 5.30 -0.77 -12.52
CA MET A 68 5.60 -1.84 -13.48
C MET A 68 6.57 -2.86 -12.89
N GLU A 69 7.55 -2.41 -12.11
CA GLU A 69 8.47 -3.30 -11.39
C GLU A 69 7.72 -4.17 -10.38
N VAL A 70 6.77 -3.58 -9.63
CA VAL A 70 5.89 -4.34 -8.71
C VAL A 70 5.12 -5.43 -9.46
N ILE A 71 4.54 -5.09 -10.62
CA ILE A 71 3.78 -6.05 -11.45
C ILE A 71 4.70 -7.16 -11.99
N MET A 72 5.88 -6.81 -12.51
CA MET A 72 6.85 -7.78 -13.03
C MET A 72 7.30 -8.74 -11.93
N ASN A 73 7.72 -8.23 -10.77
CA ASN A 73 8.13 -9.02 -9.63
C ASN A 73 7.02 -9.95 -9.13
N TRP A 74 5.77 -9.47 -9.09
CA TRP A 74 4.61 -10.29 -8.71
C TRP A 74 4.35 -11.43 -9.71
N ARG A 75 4.49 -11.15 -11.02
CA ARG A 75 4.35 -12.17 -12.07
C ARG A 75 5.46 -13.22 -11.99
N GLU A 76 6.70 -12.81 -11.77
CA GLU A 76 7.85 -13.71 -11.61
C GLU A 76 7.67 -14.64 -10.41
N LYS A 77 7.13 -14.10 -9.30
CA LYS A 77 6.77 -14.88 -8.10
C LYS A 77 5.52 -15.75 -8.26
N ARG A 78 4.97 -15.85 -9.48
CA ARG A 78 3.77 -16.63 -9.82
C ARG A 78 2.55 -16.26 -8.99
N GLY A 79 2.35 -14.97 -8.77
CA GLY A 79 1.20 -14.45 -8.06
C GLY A 79 1.34 -14.43 -6.54
N LYS A 80 2.57 -14.53 -6.02
CA LYS A 80 2.89 -14.40 -4.59
C LYS A 80 3.47 -13.04 -4.24
#